data_AF-A0A954XVJ6-F1
#
_entry.id   AF-A0A954XVJ6-F1
#
_cell.length_a   1.000
_cell.length_b   1.000
_cell.length_c   1.000
_cell.angle_alpha   90.00
_cell.angle_beta   90.00
_cell.angle_gamma   90.00
#
_symmetry.space_group_name_H-M   'P 1'
#
loop_
_entity.id
_entity.type
_entity.pdbx_description
1 polymer ?
#
loop_
_entity_poly.entity_id
_entity_poly.type
_entity_poly.pdbx_seq_one_letter_code
_entity_poly.pdbx_strand_id
1 'polypeptide(L)'
;IYPAKHFVLPEDRIAAAVDVIKQELEERLDELRGCGKVLEAQRLSARTRYDIEMLSEMGYCPGIENYSRPLSGRPPGAAPETLFDFFPKDYLLIIDESHVTIPQIRAMFAGDRSRKMTLVEHGFRLPCALDNRPLKFEEFEERIHQVVYVSATPGAFELEQTEGRVVEQVIRPTGLLDPRIELYP
;
A
#
# COMPACT_ATOMS: atom_id res chain seq x y z
N ILE A 1 16.25 -12.11 19.07
CA ILE A 1 15.62 -10.85 19.54
C ILE A 1 15.18 -10.10 18.30
N TYR A 2 13.89 -9.75 18.17
CA TYR A 2 13.35 -9.02 17.01
C TYR A 2 13.33 -7.51 17.28
N PRO A 3 13.40 -6.65 16.24
CA PRO A 3 13.30 -5.20 16.39
C PRO A 3 11.94 -4.78 16.96
N ALA A 4 11.93 -3.72 17.79
CA ALA A 4 10.70 -3.16 18.35
C ALA A 4 9.88 -2.34 17.34
N LYS A 5 10.45 -2.00 16.18
CA LYS A 5 9.82 -1.22 15.10
C LYS A 5 10.21 -1.80 13.75
N HIS A 6 9.35 -1.64 12.74
CA HIS A 6 9.64 -2.07 11.37
C HIS A 6 10.70 -1.19 10.67
N PHE A 7 10.78 0.10 11.02
CA PHE A 7 11.78 1.04 10.51
C PHE A 7 12.95 1.16 11.49
N VAL A 8 13.78 0.13 11.57
CA VAL A 8 15.09 0.18 12.24
C VAL A 8 16.14 0.02 11.17
N LEU A 9 16.80 1.12 10.82
CA LEU A 9 17.79 1.18 9.75
C LEU A 9 19.14 1.62 10.31
N PRO A 10 20.25 1.13 9.74
CA PRO A 10 21.58 1.60 10.10
C PRO A 10 21.80 3.06 9.63
N GLU A 11 22.67 3.78 10.34
CA GLU A 11 22.87 5.23 10.21
C GLU A 11 23.27 5.66 8.79
N ASP A 12 24.11 4.87 8.13
CA ASP A 12 24.56 5.09 6.74
C ASP A 12 23.38 5.12 5.75
N ARG A 13 22.39 4.24 5.96
CA ARG A 13 21.20 4.16 5.12
C ARG A 13 20.26 5.35 5.37
N ILE A 14 20.19 5.83 6.62
CA ILE A 14 19.42 7.04 6.96
C ILE A 14 20.06 8.28 6.31
N ALA A 15 21.38 8.42 6.38
CA ALA A 15 22.10 9.53 5.76
C ALA A 15 21.85 9.60 4.25
N ALA A 16 21.98 8.46 3.55
CA ALA A 16 21.70 8.38 2.12
C ALA A 16 20.23 8.73 1.79
N ALA A 17 19.27 8.26 2.60
CA ALA A 17 17.86 8.60 2.43
C ALA A 17 17.60 10.10 2.64
N VAL A 18 18.25 10.71 3.63
CA VAL A 18 18.14 12.16 3.91
C VAL A 18 18.61 12.99 2.71
N ASP A 19 19.69 12.59 2.04
CA ASP A 19 20.18 13.31 0.86
C ASP A 19 19.17 13.25 -0.30
N VAL A 20 18.56 12.08 -0.54
CA VAL A 20 17.47 11.91 -1.52
C VAL A 20 16.27 12.79 -1.16
N ILE A 21 15.88 12.84 0.12
CA ILE A 21 14.75 13.66 0.59
C ILE A 21 15.04 15.16 0.42
N LYS A 22 16.28 15.61 0.69
CA LYS A 22 16.70 17.00 0.50
C LYS A 22 16.64 17.41 -0.96
N GLN A 23 17.14 16.55 -1.86
CA GLN A 23 17.10 16.79 -3.29
C GLN A 23 15.66 16.92 -3.79
N GLU A 24 14.80 15.95 -3.47
CA GLU A 24 13.39 15.98 -3.88
C GLU A 24 12.63 17.17 -3.28
N LEU A 25 12.99 17.59 -2.06
CA LEU A 25 12.45 18.80 -1.46
C LEU A 25 12.82 20.04 -2.26
N GLU A 26 14.09 20.21 -2.64
CA GLU A 26 14.56 21.37 -3.42
C GLU A 26 13.82 21.46 -4.76
N GLU A 27 13.80 20.36 -5.52
CA GLU A 27 13.10 20.27 -6.81
C GLU A 27 11.60 20.61 -6.66
N ARG A 28 10.94 20.05 -5.64
CA ARG A 28 9.51 20.28 -5.42
C ARG A 28 9.20 21.70 -4.96
N LEU A 29 10.09 22.32 -4.17
CA LEU A 29 9.91 23.71 -3.73
C LEU A 29 10.01 24.68 -4.91
N ASP A 30 10.94 24.44 -5.83
CA ASP A 30 11.10 25.25 -7.03
C ASP A 30 9.90 25.12 -7.98
N GLU A 31 9.37 23.91 -8.15
CA GLU A 31 8.12 23.69 -8.90
C GLU A 31 6.95 24.45 -8.27
N LEU A 32 6.73 24.31 -6.96
CA LEU A 32 5.62 24.97 -6.26
C LEU A 32 5.72 26.50 -6.34
N ARG A 33 6.92 27.06 -6.13
CA ARG A 33 7.17 28.51 -6.26
C ARG A 33 6.97 28.99 -7.69
N GLY A 34 7.45 28.24 -8.67
CA GLY A 34 7.24 28.52 -10.09
C GLY A 34 5.76 28.56 -10.48
N CYS A 35 4.92 27.75 -9.83
CA CYS A 35 3.47 27.76 -9.98
C CYS A 35 2.73 28.81 -9.11
N GLY A 36 3.45 29.68 -8.38
CA GLY A 36 2.85 30.66 -7.49
C GLY A 36 2.24 30.09 -6.19
N LYS A 37 2.47 28.80 -5.90
CA LYS A 37 1.99 28.08 -4.71
C LYS A 37 2.93 28.31 -3.51
N VAL A 38 3.09 29.58 -3.12
CA VAL A 38 4.06 30.00 -2.08
C VAL A 38 3.73 29.40 -0.71
N LEU A 39 2.44 29.31 -0.36
CA LEU A 39 1.99 28.76 0.92
C LEU A 39 2.27 27.25 1.01
N GLU A 40 1.99 26.50 -0.04
CA GLU A 40 2.30 25.08 -0.15
C GLU A 40 3.80 24.83 -0.06
N ALA A 41 4.61 25.65 -0.74
CA ALA A 41 6.07 25.57 -0.67
C ALA A 41 6.57 25.83 0.77
N GLN A 42 6.08 26.87 1.43
CA GLN A 42 6.46 27.17 2.81
C GLN A 42 6.08 26.04 3.77
N ARG A 43 4.85 25.51 3.64
CA ARG A 43 4.34 24.38 4.43
C ARG A 43 5.21 23.13 4.24
N LEU A 44 5.51 22.78 3.00
CA LEU A 44 6.31 21.61 2.66
C LEU A 44 7.73 21.73 3.20
N SER A 45 8.34 22.91 3.04
CA SER A 45 9.69 23.20 3.52
C SER A 45 9.80 23.06 5.04
N ALA A 46 8.90 23.72 5.79
CA ALA A 46 8.91 23.69 7.24
C ALA A 46 8.77 22.25 7.78
N ARG A 47 7.80 21.49 7.25
CA ARG A 47 7.56 20.12 7.68
C ARG A 47 8.72 19.18 7.34
N THR A 48 9.18 19.23 6.10
CA THR A 48 10.20 18.27 5.63
C THR A 48 11.56 18.52 6.28
N ARG A 49 11.93 19.79 6.53
CA ARG A 49 13.17 20.12 7.26
C ARG A 49 13.14 19.62 8.70
N TYR A 50 12.01 19.79 9.39
CA TYR A 50 11.82 19.22 10.73
C TYR A 50 11.94 17.68 10.72
N ASP A 51 11.29 17.02 9.76
CA ASP A 51 11.37 15.57 9.62
C ASP A 51 12.83 15.11 9.31
N ILE A 52 13.59 15.86 8.50
CA ILE A 52 15.02 15.61 8.20
C ILE A 52 15.89 15.75 9.46
N GLU A 53 15.68 16.78 10.27
CA GLU A 53 16.41 16.99 11.53
C GLU A 53 16.15 15.82 12.49
N MET A 54 14.89 15.44 12.66
CA MET A 54 14.50 14.28 13.48
C MET A 54 15.11 12.97 12.99
N LEU A 55 15.13 12.74 11.67
CA LEU A 55 15.77 11.56 11.08
C LEU A 55 17.29 11.56 11.31
N SER A 56 17.94 12.71 11.20
CA SER A 56 19.40 12.82 11.34
C SER A 56 19.86 12.65 12.79
N GLU A 57 19.11 13.20 13.76
CA GLU A 57 19.48 13.19 15.18
C GLU A 57 18.97 11.95 15.93
N MET A 58 17.75 11.50 15.64
CA MET A 58 17.10 10.43 16.39
C MET A 58 16.97 9.11 15.61
N GLY A 59 17.26 9.13 14.31
CA GLY A 59 17.03 7.98 13.42
C GLY A 59 15.55 7.70 13.15
N TYR A 60 14.62 8.55 13.59
CA TYR A 60 13.20 8.40 13.33
C TYR A 60 12.46 9.75 13.32
N CYS A 61 11.32 9.82 12.64
CA CYS A 61 10.40 10.97 12.69
C CYS A 61 8.93 10.51 12.71
N PRO A 62 7.99 11.36 13.18
CA PRO A 62 6.56 11.06 13.09
C PRO A 62 6.09 10.98 11.63
N GLY A 63 5.55 9.82 11.24
CA GLY A 63 5.12 9.59 9.86
C GLY A 63 6.28 9.19 8.92
N ILE A 64 7.32 8.56 9.46
CA ILE A 64 8.50 8.06 8.72
C ILE A 64 8.12 7.19 7.51
N GLU A 65 6.98 6.50 7.52
CA GLU A 65 6.49 5.68 6.42
C GLU A 65 6.31 6.48 5.12
N ASN A 66 6.10 7.79 5.19
CA ASN A 66 6.02 8.68 4.01
C ASN A 66 7.37 8.84 3.30
N TYR A 67 8.45 8.41 3.93
CA TYR A 67 9.80 8.35 3.37
C TYR A 67 10.26 6.92 3.10
N SER A 68 9.34 5.94 3.13
CA SER A 68 9.67 4.52 2.98
C SER A 68 10.44 4.20 1.70
N ARG A 69 10.16 4.85 0.56
CA ARG A 69 10.94 4.67 -0.68
C ARG A 69 12.40 5.14 -0.51
N PRO A 70 12.71 6.41 -0.18
CA PRO A 70 14.08 6.83 0.11
C PRO A 70 14.79 5.93 1.14
N LEU A 71 14.12 5.57 2.22
CA LEU A 71 14.68 4.75 3.30
C LEU A 71 14.99 3.31 2.89
N SER A 72 14.24 2.75 1.94
CA SER A 72 14.48 1.41 1.38
C SER A 72 15.41 1.43 0.15
N GLY A 73 15.82 2.61 -0.33
CA GLY A 73 16.67 2.73 -1.52
C GLY A 73 16.01 2.25 -2.82
N ARG A 74 14.68 2.12 -2.84
CA ARG A 74 13.93 1.68 -4.02
C ARG A 74 13.80 2.80 -5.06
N PRO A 75 13.75 2.49 -6.37
CA PRO A 75 13.51 3.50 -7.38
C PRO A 75 12.07 4.07 -7.30
N PRO A 76 11.83 5.31 -7.78
CA PRO A 76 10.49 5.89 -7.85
C PRO A 76 9.49 4.98 -8.56
N GLY A 77 8.28 4.86 -8.01
CA GLY A 77 7.21 4.02 -8.55
C GLY A 77 7.30 2.52 -8.19
N ALA A 78 8.41 2.05 -7.62
CA ALA A 78 8.59 0.65 -7.23
C ALA A 78 7.50 0.16 -6.26
N ALA A 79 7.11 -1.11 -6.41
CA ALA A 79 6.17 -1.76 -5.51
C ALA A 79 6.71 -1.74 -4.06
N PRO A 80 5.89 -1.36 -3.07
CA PRO A 80 6.27 -1.37 -1.66
C PRO A 80 6.46 -2.79 -1.15
N GLU A 81 7.29 -2.92 -0.11
CA GLU A 81 7.35 -4.13 0.70
C GLU A 81 6.08 -4.23 1.55
N THR A 82 5.54 -5.44 1.63
CA THR A 82 4.27 -5.78 2.27
C THR A 82 4.44 -7.05 3.08
N LEU A 83 3.36 -7.52 3.73
CA LEU A 83 3.38 -8.78 4.45
C LEU A 83 3.73 -9.98 3.55
N PHE A 84 3.39 -9.95 2.25
CA PHE A 84 3.76 -11.00 1.30
C PHE A 84 5.26 -11.25 1.24
N ASP A 85 6.07 -10.20 1.38
CA ASP A 85 7.52 -10.27 1.27
C ASP A 85 8.17 -10.93 2.51
N PHE A 86 7.40 -11.13 3.59
CA PHE A 86 7.84 -11.84 4.79
C PHE A 86 7.52 -13.34 4.75
N PHE A 87 6.64 -13.78 3.84
CA PHE A 87 6.32 -15.19 3.69
C PHE A 87 7.39 -15.92 2.86
N PRO A 88 7.61 -17.23 3.10
CA PRO A 88 8.31 -18.09 2.16
C PRO A 88 7.66 -18.04 0.77
N LYS A 89 8.44 -18.35 -0.28
CA LYS A 89 7.94 -18.28 -1.68
C LYS A 89 6.82 -19.27 -1.99
N ASP A 90 6.66 -20.31 -1.18
CA ASP A 90 5.72 -21.41 -1.32
C ASP A 90 4.49 -21.29 -0.40
N TYR A 91 4.12 -20.05 -0.02
CA TYR A 91 2.98 -19.81 0.85
C TYR A 91 1.63 -20.11 0.18
N LEU A 92 0.63 -20.42 1.01
CA LEU A 92 -0.76 -20.55 0.61
C LEU A 92 -1.55 -19.30 1.02
N LEU A 93 -2.26 -18.69 0.06
CA LEU A 93 -3.20 -17.61 0.30
C LEU A 93 -4.62 -18.15 0.38
N ILE A 94 -5.37 -17.74 1.40
CA ILE A 94 -6.82 -18.00 1.46
C ILE A 94 -7.52 -16.64 1.44
N ILE A 95 -8.44 -16.46 0.50
CA ILE A 95 -9.22 -15.23 0.37
C ILE A 95 -10.67 -15.56 0.72
N ASP A 96 -11.04 -15.21 1.93
CA ASP A 96 -12.41 -15.31 2.42
C ASP A 96 -13.30 -14.23 1.82
N GLU A 97 -14.58 -14.58 1.62
CA GLU A 97 -15.57 -13.79 0.90
C GLU A 97 -14.99 -13.15 -0.38
N SER A 98 -14.37 -13.99 -1.22
CA SER A 98 -13.54 -13.53 -2.35
C SER A 98 -14.26 -12.56 -3.28
N HIS A 99 -15.57 -12.73 -3.45
CA HIS A 99 -16.42 -11.91 -4.30
C HIS A 99 -16.51 -10.44 -3.83
N VAL A 100 -16.21 -10.19 -2.55
CA VAL A 100 -16.09 -8.84 -1.95
C VAL A 100 -14.61 -8.45 -1.79
N THR A 101 -13.79 -9.37 -1.28
CA THR A 101 -12.39 -9.07 -0.95
C THR A 101 -11.56 -8.73 -2.19
N ILE A 102 -11.78 -9.38 -3.34
CA ILE A 102 -11.06 -9.09 -4.58
C ILE A 102 -11.34 -7.66 -5.10
N PRO A 103 -12.62 -7.24 -5.28
CA PRO A 103 -12.93 -5.85 -5.60
C PRO A 103 -12.32 -4.84 -4.61
N GLN A 104 -12.32 -5.16 -3.31
CA GLN A 104 -11.73 -4.30 -2.29
C GLN A 104 -10.22 -4.13 -2.52
N ILE A 105 -9.47 -5.23 -2.67
CA ILE A 105 -8.02 -5.19 -2.93
C ILE A 105 -7.72 -4.34 -4.18
N ARG A 106 -8.49 -4.54 -5.25
CA ARG A 106 -8.34 -3.78 -6.50
C ARG A 106 -8.54 -2.27 -6.32
N ALA A 107 -9.47 -1.86 -5.46
CA ALA A 107 -9.79 -0.45 -5.23
C ALA A 107 -8.79 0.28 -4.32
N MET A 108 -8.04 -0.43 -3.48
CA MET A 108 -7.19 0.17 -2.44
C MET A 108 -6.16 1.17 -2.97
N PHE A 109 -5.45 0.83 -4.05
CA PHE A 109 -4.43 1.71 -4.63
C PHE A 109 -5.02 3.03 -5.12
N ALA A 110 -6.12 2.99 -5.86
CA ALA A 110 -6.74 4.19 -6.42
C ALA A 110 -7.26 5.13 -5.32
N GLY A 111 -7.90 4.56 -4.29
CA GLY A 111 -8.38 5.32 -3.14
C GLY A 111 -7.25 5.98 -2.35
N ASP A 112 -6.18 5.24 -2.04
CA ASP A 112 -5.04 5.80 -1.31
C ASP A 112 -4.29 6.86 -2.13
N ARG A 113 -4.07 6.60 -3.43
CA ARG A 113 -3.43 7.55 -4.34
C ARG A 113 -4.20 8.86 -4.43
N SER A 114 -5.52 8.81 -4.60
CA SER A 114 -6.37 10.01 -4.65
C SER A 114 -6.18 10.89 -3.41
N ARG A 115 -6.28 10.28 -2.22
CA ARG A 115 -6.09 10.99 -0.94
C ARG A 115 -4.68 11.58 -0.79
N LYS A 116 -3.64 10.82 -1.15
CA LYS A 116 -2.25 11.29 -1.03
C LYS A 116 -1.88 12.35 -2.05
N MET A 117 -2.43 12.28 -3.26
CA MET A 117 -2.26 13.32 -4.28
C MET A 117 -2.70 14.67 -3.74
N THR A 118 -3.86 14.75 -3.07
CA THR A 118 -4.31 16.00 -2.42
C THR A 118 -3.30 16.53 -1.40
N LEU A 119 -2.67 15.66 -0.59
CA LEU A 119 -1.65 16.07 0.37
C LEU A 119 -0.39 16.61 -0.34
N VAL A 120 0.02 16.01 -1.45
CA VAL A 120 1.19 16.44 -2.25
C VAL A 120 0.91 17.75 -3.00
N GLU A 121 -0.29 17.89 -3.56
CA GLU A 121 -0.73 19.09 -4.29
C GLU A 121 -0.80 20.32 -3.39
N HIS A 122 -1.15 20.13 -2.12
CA HIS A 122 -1.20 21.17 -1.10
C HIS A 122 0.07 21.23 -0.24
N GLY A 123 1.18 20.61 -0.64
CA GLY A 123 2.47 20.77 0.06
C GLY A 123 2.49 20.25 1.50
N PHE A 124 1.64 19.28 1.85
CA PHE A 124 1.71 18.59 3.13
C PHE A 124 2.74 17.46 3.13
N ARG A 125 3.02 16.86 1.97
CA ARG A 125 3.97 15.75 1.81
C ARG A 125 4.74 15.88 0.49
N LEU A 126 5.93 15.28 0.43
CA LEU A 126 6.70 15.15 -0.80
C LEU A 126 6.06 14.14 -1.78
N PRO A 127 6.37 14.21 -3.08
CA PRO A 127 5.90 13.24 -4.06
C PRO A 127 6.24 11.78 -3.70
N CYS A 128 7.40 11.51 -3.09
CA CYS A 128 7.78 10.17 -2.61
C CYS A 128 6.79 9.52 -1.64
N ALA A 129 5.96 10.32 -0.97
CA ALA A 129 4.93 9.78 -0.10
C ALA A 129 3.88 8.96 -0.86
N LEU A 130 3.76 9.14 -2.18
CA LEU A 130 2.91 8.33 -3.07
C LEU A 130 3.46 6.90 -3.26
N ASP A 131 4.76 6.68 -3.05
CA ASP A 131 5.41 5.37 -3.18
C ASP A 131 5.26 4.52 -1.90
N ASN A 132 4.90 5.15 -0.78
CA ASN A 132 4.31 4.44 0.35
C ASN A 132 2.83 4.22 0.02
N ARG A 133 2.40 3.02 -0.34
CA ARG A 133 1.03 2.80 -0.84
C ARG A 133 0.61 1.33 -0.69
N PRO A 134 -0.67 1.01 -0.88
CA PRO A 134 -1.07 -0.36 -1.20
C PRO A 134 -0.48 -0.83 -2.54
N LEU A 135 -0.42 -2.15 -2.71
CA LEU A 135 -0.13 -2.75 -4.01
C LEU A 135 -1.19 -2.36 -5.02
N LYS A 136 -0.78 -2.19 -6.28
CA LYS A 136 -1.71 -2.25 -7.40
C LYS A 136 -2.24 -3.68 -7.53
N PHE A 137 -3.36 -3.85 -8.22
CA PHE A 137 -3.95 -5.18 -8.36
C PHE A 137 -3.00 -6.14 -9.09
N GLU A 138 -2.31 -5.66 -10.12
CA GLU A 138 -1.34 -6.42 -10.89
C GLU A 138 -0.13 -6.82 -10.03
N GLU A 139 0.36 -5.91 -9.18
CA GLU A 139 1.46 -6.19 -8.25
C GLU A 139 1.07 -7.20 -7.15
N PHE A 140 -0.22 -7.27 -6.82
CA PHE A 140 -0.78 -8.28 -5.92
C PHE A 140 -0.87 -9.64 -6.62
N GLU A 141 -1.37 -9.68 -7.86
CA GLU A 141 -1.45 -10.91 -8.67
C GLU A 141 -0.06 -11.54 -8.88
N GLU A 142 0.95 -10.73 -9.18
CA GLU A 142 2.35 -11.18 -9.32
C GLU A 142 2.92 -11.84 -8.06
N ARG A 143 2.37 -11.54 -6.87
CA ARG A 143 2.83 -12.12 -5.60
C ARG A 143 2.17 -13.45 -5.29
N ILE A 144 1.01 -13.76 -5.87
CA ILE A 144 0.26 -14.98 -5.59
C ILE A 144 1.06 -16.21 -6.02
N HIS A 145 1.37 -17.10 -5.07
CA HIS A 145 1.92 -18.41 -5.36
C HIS A 145 0.83 -19.47 -5.55
N GLN A 146 0.09 -19.77 -4.48
CA GLN A 146 -1.12 -20.59 -4.52
C GLN A 146 -2.23 -19.87 -3.76
N VAL A 147 -3.45 -19.95 -4.28
CA VAL A 147 -4.60 -19.25 -3.70
C VAL A 147 -5.84 -20.15 -3.67
N VAL A 148 -6.60 -20.06 -2.57
CA VAL A 148 -7.94 -20.63 -2.44
C VAL A 148 -8.91 -19.47 -2.25
N TYR A 149 -9.79 -19.29 -3.23
CA TYR A 149 -10.90 -18.35 -3.14
C TYR A 149 -12.08 -19.03 -2.43
N VAL A 150 -12.57 -18.44 -1.35
CA VAL A 150 -13.69 -18.95 -0.57
C VAL A 150 -14.85 -17.96 -0.69
N SER A 151 -15.96 -18.42 -1.24
CA SER A 151 -17.17 -17.62 -1.41
C SER A 151 -18.38 -18.52 -1.68
N ALA A 152 -19.54 -18.18 -1.12
CA ALA A 152 -20.80 -18.80 -1.51
C ALA A 152 -21.26 -18.37 -2.93
N THR A 153 -20.80 -17.20 -3.38
CA THR A 153 -21.13 -16.59 -4.66
C THR A 153 -19.85 -16.09 -5.34
N PRO A 154 -19.00 -16.97 -5.87
CA PRO A 154 -17.72 -16.57 -6.48
C PRO A 154 -17.93 -15.56 -7.61
N GLY A 155 -17.12 -14.50 -7.63
CA GLY A 155 -17.18 -13.47 -8.64
C GLY A 155 -16.58 -13.91 -9.99
N ALA A 156 -16.70 -13.03 -10.99
CA ALA A 156 -16.19 -13.29 -12.34
C ALA A 156 -14.67 -13.50 -12.37
N PHE A 157 -13.92 -12.77 -11.55
CA PHE A 157 -12.46 -12.88 -11.49
C PHE A 157 -12.04 -14.27 -11.01
N GLU A 158 -12.66 -14.77 -9.94
CA GLU A 158 -12.31 -16.07 -9.38
C GLU A 158 -12.65 -17.21 -10.34
N LEU A 159 -13.80 -17.11 -11.03
CA LEU A 159 -14.19 -18.08 -12.05
C LEU A 159 -13.24 -18.07 -13.25
N GLU A 160 -12.76 -16.90 -13.67
CA GLU A 160 -11.76 -16.77 -14.74
C GLU A 160 -10.42 -17.40 -14.32
N GLN A 161 -9.89 -17.05 -13.14
CA GLN A 161 -8.61 -17.55 -12.63
C GLN A 161 -8.60 -19.06 -12.39
N THR A 162 -9.76 -19.64 -12.09
CA THR A 162 -9.90 -21.09 -11.86
C THR A 162 -10.29 -21.87 -13.11
N GLU A 163 -10.42 -21.22 -14.27
CA GLU A 163 -10.97 -21.83 -15.50
C GLU A 163 -12.36 -22.48 -15.26
N GLY A 164 -13.14 -21.91 -14.33
CA GLY A 164 -14.44 -22.45 -13.90
C GLY A 164 -14.37 -23.70 -13.02
N ARG A 165 -13.18 -24.11 -12.54
CA ARG A 165 -13.04 -25.25 -11.62
C ARG A 165 -13.37 -24.83 -10.19
N VAL A 166 -14.45 -25.38 -9.65
CA VAL A 166 -14.95 -25.06 -8.30
C VAL A 166 -15.05 -26.33 -7.47
N VAL A 167 -14.71 -26.22 -6.17
CA VAL A 167 -14.98 -27.26 -5.18
C VAL A 167 -16.18 -26.81 -4.35
N GLU A 168 -17.29 -27.53 -4.45
CA GLU A 168 -18.54 -27.17 -3.77
C GLU A 168 -18.64 -27.84 -2.38
N GLN A 169 -19.00 -27.06 -1.38
CA GLN A 169 -19.34 -27.56 -0.03
C GLN A 169 -20.70 -27.01 0.40
N VAL A 170 -21.77 -27.70 -0.02
CA VAL A 170 -23.17 -27.30 0.26
C VAL A 170 -23.75 -27.98 1.49
N ILE A 171 -23.30 -29.20 1.80
CA ILE A 171 -23.83 -29.99 2.93
C ILE A 171 -23.34 -29.39 4.24
N ARG A 172 -24.27 -28.88 5.06
CA ARG A 172 -23.97 -28.38 6.40
C ARG A 172 -23.89 -29.53 7.40
N PRO A 173 -22.86 -29.59 8.27
CA PRO A 173 -22.76 -30.63 9.31
C PRO A 173 -23.97 -30.71 10.25
N THR A 174 -24.71 -29.61 10.40
CA THR A 174 -25.92 -29.53 11.24
C THR A 174 -27.18 -30.07 10.57
N GLY A 175 -27.16 -30.32 9.26
CA GLY A 175 -28.34 -30.70 8.48
C GLY A 175 -29.31 -29.54 8.17
N LEU A 176 -28.94 -28.29 8.46
CA LEU A 176 -29.77 -27.13 8.11
C LEU A 176 -29.93 -27.01 6.59
N LEU A 177 -31.19 -26.93 6.13
CA LEU A 177 -31.56 -26.77 4.73
C LEU A 177 -31.62 -25.29 4.35
N ASP A 178 -31.44 -25.01 3.06
CA ASP A 178 -31.71 -23.67 2.52
C ASP A 178 -33.20 -23.33 2.67
N PRO A 179 -33.53 -22.04 2.90
CA PRO A 179 -34.91 -21.62 3.11
C PRO A 179 -35.75 -21.78 1.84
N ARG A 180 -37.06 -22.00 2.00
CA ARG A 180 -38.01 -21.91 0.89
C ARG A 180 -38.15 -20.44 0.47
N ILE A 181 -38.05 -20.17 -0.83
CA ILE A 181 -38.20 -18.83 -1.40
C ILE A 181 -39.54 -18.76 -2.14
N GLU A 182 -40.39 -17.80 -1.78
CA GLU A 182 -41.61 -17.44 -2.53
C GLU A 182 -41.40 -16.09 -3.21
N LEU A 183 -41.58 -16.04 -4.53
CA LEU A 183 -41.47 -14.81 -5.32
C LEU A 183 -42.89 -14.32 -5.66
N TYR A 184 -43.21 -13.09 -5.25
CA TYR A 184 -44.47 -12.44 -5.60
C TYR A 184 -44.22 -11.38 -6.70
N PRO A 185 -45.14 -11.20 -7.66
CA PRO A 185 -45.04 -10.23 -8.76
C PRO A 185 -44.92 -8.77 -8.29
#